data_AF-A0A2D5VI36-F1
#
_entry.id   AF-A0A2D5VI36-F1
#
_cell.length_a   1.000
_cell.length_b   1.000
_cell.length_c   1.000
_cell.angle_alpha   90.00
_cell.angle_beta   90.00
_cell.angle_gamma   90.00
#
_symmetry.space_group_name_H-M   'P 1'
#
loop_
_entity.id
_entity.type
_entity.pdbx_description
1 polymer ?
#
loop_
_entity_poly.entity_id
_entity_poly.type
_entity_poly.pdbx_seq_one_letter_code
_entity_poly.pdbx_strand_id
1 'polypeptide(L)'
;MSYLIGKRESRRIVGDYVYTFKDIKEIREFKDTIAMETRAVDVHYQQNIPDSSRPDFLSEALFYKIDRYYIPYRCLYSKSVRNLFMAGRCISCSHVGLGGPRVMHTTGQMGVAVGYAAALCGKYDTDPRGVYINHITELRNMIRGE
;
A
#
# COMPACT_ATOMS: atom_id res chain seq x y z
N MET A 1 -27.56 -14.60 6.39
CA MET A 1 -26.99 -13.53 5.55
C MET A 1 -25.47 -13.67 5.63
N SER A 2 -24.79 -13.87 4.50
CA SER A 2 -23.39 -14.33 4.46
C SER A 2 -22.42 -13.28 5.02
N TYR A 3 -21.45 -13.72 5.84
CA TYR A 3 -20.57 -12.84 6.60
C TYR A 3 -19.47 -12.15 5.78
N LEU A 4 -19.34 -12.37 4.46
CA LEU A 4 -18.24 -11.84 3.64
C LEU A 4 -18.45 -12.01 2.11
N ILE A 5 -19.39 -11.29 1.48
CA ILE A 5 -19.28 -10.98 0.04
C ILE A 5 -19.17 -9.47 -0.08
N GLY A 6 -18.09 -8.98 -0.70
CA GLY A 6 -17.90 -7.56 -1.00
C GLY A 6 -17.15 -6.72 0.06
N LYS A 7 -16.68 -7.31 1.18
CA LYS A 7 -15.87 -6.56 2.15
C LYS A 7 -14.49 -6.22 1.56
N ARG A 8 -14.26 -4.94 1.29
CA ARG A 8 -13.07 -4.45 0.55
C ARG A 8 -11.82 -4.30 1.41
N GLU A 9 -11.97 -4.37 2.73
CA GLU A 9 -10.88 -4.20 3.70
C GLU A 9 -11.03 -5.12 4.92
N SER A 10 -9.89 -5.48 5.50
CA SER A 10 -9.77 -6.27 6.72
C SER A 10 -8.63 -5.73 7.58
N ARG A 11 -8.30 -6.44 8.66
CA ARG A 11 -7.16 -6.14 9.52
C ARG A 11 -5.87 -6.15 8.69
N ARG A 12 -5.02 -5.14 8.90
CA ARG A 12 -3.71 -5.01 8.26
C ARG A 12 -2.62 -5.12 9.31
N ILE A 13 -1.47 -5.66 8.92
CA ILE A 13 -0.27 -5.68 9.76
C ILE A 13 0.39 -4.30 9.64
N VAL A 14 0.91 -3.80 10.77
CA VAL A 14 1.59 -2.51 10.82
C VAL A 14 3.05 -2.68 10.44
N GLY A 15 3.51 -1.88 9.48
CA GLY A 15 4.91 -1.74 9.10
C GLY A 15 5.59 -0.58 9.80
N ASP A 16 6.85 -0.34 9.48
CA ASP A 16 7.61 0.77 10.05
C ASP A 16 7.10 2.14 9.55
N TYR A 17 6.28 2.15 8.50
CA TYR A 17 5.48 3.30 8.08
C TYR A 17 4.01 2.92 7.88
N VAL A 18 3.09 3.80 8.26
CA VAL A 18 1.66 3.67 7.97
C VAL A 18 1.31 4.72 6.93
N TYR A 19 1.04 4.28 5.70
CA TYR A 19 0.67 5.19 4.61
C TYR A 19 -0.70 5.82 4.83
N THR A 20 -0.80 7.14 4.63
CA THR A 20 -2.02 7.90 4.90
C THR A 20 -2.50 8.70 3.70
N PHE A 21 -3.75 9.14 3.75
CA PHE A 21 -4.27 10.08 2.77
C PHE A 21 -3.56 11.43 2.79
N LYS A 22 -2.95 11.81 3.93
CA LYS A 22 -2.12 13.01 4.01
C LYS A 22 -0.90 12.91 3.09
N ASP A 23 -0.24 11.75 3.06
CA ASP A 23 0.90 11.50 2.17
C ASP A 23 0.53 11.64 0.69
N ILE A 24 -0.68 11.18 0.33
CA ILE A 24 -1.25 11.37 -1.01
C ILE A 24 -1.48 12.86 -1.29
N LYS A 25 -2.20 13.56 -0.40
CA LYS A 25 -2.58 14.97 -0.57
C LYS A 25 -1.37 15.89 -0.70
N GLU A 26 -0.29 15.59 0.02
CA GLU A 26 0.96 16.35 0.00
C GLU A 26 1.91 15.94 -1.13
N ILE A 27 1.53 14.95 -1.98
CA ILE A 27 2.39 14.37 -3.02
C ILE A 27 3.76 14.02 -2.42
N ARG A 28 3.74 13.39 -1.25
CA ARG A 28 4.95 13.20 -0.47
C ARG A 28 5.88 12.22 -1.17
N GLU A 29 7.08 12.68 -1.52
CA GLU A 29 8.16 11.82 -1.96
C GLU A 29 8.93 11.24 -0.77
N PHE A 30 9.28 9.96 -0.89
CA PHE A 30 10.01 9.24 0.12
C PHE A 30 11.39 8.85 -0.39
N LYS A 31 12.37 8.87 0.52
CA LYS A 31 13.72 8.34 0.23
C LYS A 31 13.68 6.84 -0.10
N ASP A 32 12.63 6.16 0.33
CA ASP A 32 12.35 4.75 0.08
C ASP A 32 11.15 4.52 -0.84
N THR A 33 10.81 5.46 -1.73
CA THR A 33 9.77 5.24 -2.76
C THR A 33 10.10 4.04 -3.64
N ILE A 34 9.18 3.08 -3.75
CA ILE A 34 9.30 1.87 -4.59
C ILE A 34 8.26 1.76 -5.70
N ALA A 35 7.21 2.59 -5.63
CA ALA A 35 6.12 2.59 -6.60
C ALA A 35 5.54 3.99 -6.71
N MET A 36 5.01 4.29 -7.89
CA MET A 36 4.35 5.54 -8.21
C MET A 36 3.07 5.24 -8.98
N GLU A 37 2.05 6.04 -8.76
CA GLU A 37 0.78 5.87 -9.45
C GLU A 37 0.19 7.23 -9.83
N THR A 38 -0.42 7.27 -11.02
CA THR A 38 -1.05 8.46 -11.61
C THR A 38 -2.55 8.18 -11.76
N ARG A 39 -3.31 8.34 -10.67
CA ARG A 39 -4.76 8.14 -10.69
C ARG A 39 -5.47 8.90 -9.58
N ALA A 40 -6.78 9.10 -9.76
CA ALA A 40 -7.66 9.54 -8.69
C ALA A 40 -7.76 8.48 -7.58
N VAL A 41 -7.78 8.93 -6.33
CA VAL A 41 -7.98 8.07 -5.16
C VAL A 41 -9.47 7.87 -4.96
N ASP A 42 -9.93 6.60 -4.90
CA ASP A 42 -11.34 6.29 -4.66
C ASP A 42 -11.54 5.48 -3.38
N VAL A 43 -12.43 6.00 -2.52
CA VAL A 43 -12.88 5.36 -1.29
C VAL A 43 -14.38 5.15 -1.36
N HIS A 44 -14.86 4.06 -0.78
CA HIS A 44 -16.28 3.67 -0.87
C HIS A 44 -16.89 3.70 0.51
N TYR A 45 -18.10 4.26 0.61
CA TYR A 45 -18.92 4.24 1.82
C TYR A 45 -20.27 3.60 1.51
N GLN A 46 -20.91 3.02 2.53
CA GLN A 46 -22.22 2.38 2.36
C GLN A 46 -23.32 3.45 2.34
N GLN A 47 -24.25 3.33 1.39
CA GLN A 47 -25.34 4.31 1.24
C GLN A 47 -26.33 4.30 2.41
N ASN A 48 -26.35 3.21 3.19
CA ASN A 48 -27.18 3.11 4.39
C ASN A 48 -26.67 3.96 5.58
N ILE A 49 -25.43 4.48 5.51
CA ILE A 49 -24.86 5.38 6.51
C ILE A 49 -25.58 6.74 6.51
N PRO A 50 -25.71 7.45 5.37
CA PRO A 50 -26.50 8.68 5.30
C PRO A 50 -28.02 8.44 5.21
N ASP A 51 -28.47 7.29 4.68
CA ASP A 51 -29.89 6.98 4.47
C ASP A 51 -30.19 5.52 4.84
N SER A 52 -30.64 5.29 6.09
CA SER A 52 -30.91 3.95 6.62
C SER A 52 -31.97 3.14 5.86
N SER A 53 -32.74 3.75 4.96
CA SER A 53 -33.70 3.03 4.10
C SER A 53 -33.02 2.25 2.98
N ARG A 54 -31.75 2.56 2.68
CA ARG A 54 -30.96 1.90 1.64
C ARG A 54 -30.47 0.53 2.11
N PRO A 55 -30.38 -0.48 1.21
CA PRO A 55 -29.72 -1.73 1.52
C PRO A 55 -28.23 -1.54 1.89
N ASP A 56 -27.73 -2.35 2.81
CA ASP A 56 -26.37 -2.28 3.36
C ASP A 56 -25.26 -2.68 2.37
N PHE A 57 -25.61 -3.36 1.28
CA PHE A 57 -24.68 -3.78 0.25
C PHE A 57 -24.45 -2.72 -0.85
N LEU A 58 -25.24 -1.63 -0.89
CA LEU A 58 -25.04 -0.55 -1.84
C LEU A 58 -23.95 0.41 -1.33
N SER A 59 -22.98 0.70 -2.19
CA SER A 59 -21.86 1.60 -1.89
C SER A 59 -21.73 2.69 -2.94
N GLU A 60 -21.30 3.87 -2.49
CA GLU A 60 -20.95 4.99 -3.35
C GLU A 60 -19.46 5.32 -3.24
N ALA A 61 -18.88 5.74 -4.35
CA ALA A 61 -17.46 6.08 -4.46
C ALA A 61 -17.26 7.59 -4.32
N LEU A 62 -16.36 8.00 -3.43
CA LEU A 62 -15.81 9.35 -3.39
C LEU A 62 -14.47 9.35 -4.12
N PHE A 63 -14.30 10.31 -5.03
CA PHE A 63 -13.08 10.45 -5.82
C PHE A 63 -12.31 11.72 -5.41
N TYR A 64 -11.04 11.56 -5.11
CA TYR A 64 -10.11 12.66 -4.95
C TYR A 64 -9.14 12.70 -6.13
N LYS A 65 -9.22 13.74 -6.94
CA LYS A 65 -8.36 13.93 -8.12
C LYS A 65 -6.99 14.46 -7.68
N ILE A 66 -5.94 13.81 -8.17
CA ILE A 66 -4.55 14.19 -7.94
C ILE A 66 -3.71 13.70 -9.13
N ASP A 67 -2.58 14.36 -9.39
CA ASP A 67 -1.68 13.99 -10.48
C ASP A 67 -1.00 12.64 -10.21
N ARG A 68 -0.29 12.52 -9.09
CA ARG A 68 0.43 11.31 -8.72
C ARG A 68 0.60 11.16 -7.21
N TYR A 69 0.96 9.97 -6.77
CA TYR A 69 1.38 9.70 -5.41
C TYR A 69 2.41 8.56 -5.35
N TYR A 70 3.19 8.52 -4.27
CA TYR A 70 4.33 7.63 -4.10
C TYR A 70 4.15 6.69 -2.92
N ILE A 71 4.57 5.43 -3.07
CA ILE A 71 4.46 4.40 -2.03
C ILE A 71 5.85 4.08 -1.47
N PRO A 72 6.08 4.27 -0.15
CA PRO A 72 7.35 3.93 0.47
C PRO A 72 7.46 2.44 0.78
N TYR A 73 8.69 1.92 0.68
CA TYR A 73 9.04 0.54 0.98
C TYR A 73 8.72 0.12 2.41
N ARG A 74 8.84 1.03 3.39
CA ARG A 74 8.51 0.75 4.80
C ARG A 74 7.05 0.36 5.06
N CYS A 75 6.16 0.54 4.08
CA CYS A 75 4.79 0.02 4.14
C CYS A 75 4.69 -1.47 3.82
N LEU A 76 5.75 -2.07 3.27
CA LEU A 76 5.73 -3.40 2.67
C LEU A 76 6.30 -4.49 3.56
N TYR A 77 6.68 -4.21 4.81
CA TYR A 77 7.16 -5.23 5.74
C TYR A 77 6.67 -4.98 7.17
N SER A 78 6.59 -6.05 7.96
CA SER A 78 6.06 -5.97 9.32
C SER A 78 7.02 -5.26 10.26
N LYS A 79 6.48 -4.37 11.11
CA LYS A 79 7.23 -3.76 12.21
C LYS A 79 7.65 -4.78 13.27
N SER A 80 6.86 -5.84 13.45
CA SER A 80 7.01 -6.78 14.58
C SER A 80 7.53 -8.16 14.17
N VAL A 81 7.22 -8.64 12.97
CA VAL A 81 7.69 -9.94 12.46
C VAL A 81 8.82 -9.71 11.49
N ARG A 82 10.06 -10.05 11.89
CA ARG A 82 11.27 -9.68 11.16
C ARG A 82 11.27 -10.15 9.70
N ASN A 83 10.86 -11.37 9.41
CA ASN A 83 10.92 -11.94 8.05
C ASN A 83 9.54 -11.98 7.36
N LEU A 84 8.76 -10.90 7.46
CA LEU A 84 7.41 -10.85 6.89
C LEU A 84 7.22 -9.63 5.99
N PHE A 85 7.07 -9.89 4.70
CA PHE A 85 6.64 -8.92 3.70
C PHE A 85 5.11 -8.84 3.56
N MET A 86 4.65 -7.71 3.04
CA MET A 86 3.27 -7.40 2.70
C MET A 86 3.26 -6.65 1.36
N ALA A 87 2.51 -7.14 0.39
CA ALA A 87 2.36 -6.48 -0.91
C ALA A 87 0.90 -6.51 -1.34
N GLY A 88 0.44 -5.43 -1.97
CA GLY A 88 -0.94 -5.32 -2.44
C GLY A 88 -1.88 -4.69 -1.41
N ARG A 89 -3.08 -5.24 -1.23
CA ARG A 89 -4.11 -4.65 -0.35
C ARG A 89 -3.81 -4.78 1.16
N CYS A 90 -2.83 -5.60 1.52
CA CYS A 90 -2.44 -5.86 2.91
C CYS A 90 -1.30 -4.96 3.42
N ILE A 91 -0.81 -4.01 2.62
CA ILE A 91 0.26 -3.08 3.03
C ILE A 91 -0.13 -2.28 4.27
N SER A 92 0.88 -1.77 4.98
CA SER A 92 0.67 -0.91 6.15
C SER A 92 0.15 0.47 5.76
N CYS A 93 -1.17 0.66 5.88
CA CYS A 93 -1.82 1.93 5.56
C CYS A 93 -3.11 2.16 6.37
N SER A 94 -3.48 3.43 6.50
CA SER A 94 -4.80 3.85 6.97
C SER A 94 -5.91 3.41 6.00
N HIS A 95 -7.16 3.45 6.46
CA HIS A 95 -8.33 3.15 5.64
C HIS A 95 -8.36 4.00 4.35
N VAL A 96 -8.33 5.33 4.50
CA VAL A 96 -8.37 6.25 3.35
C VAL A 96 -7.08 6.19 2.52
N GLY A 97 -5.92 5.97 3.16
CA GLY A 97 -4.63 5.81 2.48
C GLY A 97 -4.59 4.62 1.52
N LEU A 98 -5.44 3.59 1.71
CA LEU A 98 -5.53 2.44 0.82
C LEU A 98 -6.26 2.76 -0.50
N GLY A 99 -7.06 3.82 -0.56
CA GLY A 99 -7.93 4.12 -1.70
C GLY A 99 -7.19 4.23 -3.04
N GLY A 100 -5.96 4.75 -3.01
CA GLY A 100 -5.09 4.80 -4.18
C GLY A 100 -4.40 3.47 -4.45
N PRO A 101 -3.53 2.98 -3.52
CA PRO A 101 -2.59 1.87 -3.76
C PRO A 101 -3.22 0.50 -3.99
N ARG A 102 -4.51 0.31 -3.72
CA ARG A 102 -5.18 -1.00 -3.80
C ARG A 102 -5.46 -1.52 -5.21
N VAL A 103 -5.16 -0.75 -6.25
CA VAL A 103 -5.46 -1.12 -7.65
C VAL A 103 -4.38 -2.01 -8.26
N MET A 104 -4.77 -2.81 -9.26
CA MET A 104 -3.92 -3.86 -9.83
C MET A 104 -2.51 -3.38 -10.22
N HIS A 105 -2.41 -2.23 -10.88
CA HIS A 105 -1.14 -1.67 -11.31
C HIS A 105 -0.19 -1.40 -10.13
N THR A 106 -0.60 -0.59 -9.15
CA THR A 106 0.20 -0.34 -7.94
C THR A 106 0.48 -1.64 -7.17
N THR A 107 -0.48 -2.57 -7.10
CA THR A 107 -0.24 -3.87 -6.43
C THR A 107 0.81 -4.73 -7.13
N GLY A 108 0.85 -4.69 -8.46
CA GLY A 108 1.89 -5.34 -9.27
C GLY A 108 3.27 -4.73 -9.00
N GLN A 109 3.36 -3.39 -9.00
CA GLN A 109 4.61 -2.69 -8.67
C GLN A 109 5.13 -3.07 -7.27
N MET A 110 4.25 -3.10 -6.27
CA MET A 110 4.63 -3.53 -4.91
C MET A 110 5.09 -4.99 -4.86
N GLY A 111 4.48 -5.87 -5.65
CA GLY A 111 4.90 -7.27 -5.77
C GLY A 111 6.30 -7.41 -6.35
N VAL A 112 6.61 -6.68 -7.42
CA VAL A 112 7.96 -6.64 -8.01
C VAL A 112 8.98 -6.10 -7.00
N ALA A 113 8.67 -4.99 -6.34
CA ALA A 113 9.56 -4.39 -5.34
C ALA A 113 9.87 -5.37 -4.18
N VAL A 114 8.86 -6.09 -3.67
CA VAL A 114 9.06 -7.11 -2.63
C VAL A 114 9.86 -8.31 -3.15
N GLY A 115 9.66 -8.73 -4.41
CA GLY A 115 10.44 -9.79 -5.02
C GLY A 115 11.94 -9.46 -5.07
N TYR A 116 12.29 -8.26 -5.55
CA TYR A 116 13.67 -7.78 -5.53
C TYR A 116 14.22 -7.61 -4.12
N ALA A 117 13.42 -7.05 -3.20
CA ALA A 117 13.86 -6.91 -1.81
C ALA A 117 14.14 -8.27 -1.15
N ALA A 118 13.32 -9.29 -1.41
CA ALA A 118 13.55 -10.64 -0.91
C ALA A 118 14.85 -11.25 -1.47
N ALA A 119 15.18 -10.98 -2.74
CA ALA A 119 16.46 -11.38 -3.32
C ALA A 119 17.65 -10.70 -2.60
N LEU A 120 17.52 -9.40 -2.27
CA LEU A 120 18.52 -8.67 -1.49
C LEU A 120 18.65 -9.19 -0.06
N CYS A 121 17.53 -9.56 0.59
CA CYS A 121 17.56 -10.22 1.89
C CYS A 121 18.44 -11.49 1.85
N GLY A 122 18.25 -12.35 0.83
CA GLY A 122 19.05 -13.56 0.66
C GLY A 122 20.52 -13.27 0.29
N LYS A 123 20.78 -12.26 -0.54
CA LYS A 123 22.13 -11.87 -0.97
C LYS A 123 22.99 -11.35 0.19
N TYR A 124 22.41 -10.56 1.09
CA TYR A 124 23.13 -9.87 2.16
C TYR A 124 22.90 -10.48 3.55
N ASP A 125 22.24 -11.64 3.63
CA ASP A 125 21.83 -12.28 4.90
C ASP A 125 21.16 -11.28 5.85
N THR A 126 20.17 -10.56 5.32
CA THR A 126 19.49 -9.47 6.03
C THR A 126 17.98 -9.62 5.98
N ASP A 127 17.28 -8.86 6.81
CA ASP A 127 15.82 -8.84 6.85
C ASP A 127 15.25 -7.65 6.03
N PRO A 128 13.93 -7.58 5.79
CA PRO A 128 13.30 -6.46 5.09
C PRO A 128 13.67 -5.08 5.65
N ARG A 129 13.82 -4.96 6.98
CA ARG A 129 14.24 -3.70 7.59
C ARG A 129 15.71 -3.41 7.30
N GLY A 130 16.56 -4.43 7.31
CA GLY A 130 17.96 -4.34 6.88
C GLY A 130 18.11 -3.87 5.42
N VAL A 131 17.24 -4.32 4.51
CA VAL A 131 17.18 -3.78 3.13
C VAL A 131 16.85 -2.29 3.14
N TYR A 132 15.88 -1.85 3.94
CA TYR A 132 15.58 -0.42 4.07
C TYR A 132 16.78 0.40 4.58
N ILE A 133 17.48 -0.09 5.60
CA ILE A 133 18.56 0.64 6.26
C ILE A 133 19.81 0.71 5.36
N ASN A 134 20.20 -0.43 4.77
CA ASN A 134 21.52 -0.58 4.15
C ASN A 134 21.49 -0.70 2.62
N HIS A 135 20.37 -1.11 2.02
CA HIS A 135 20.30 -1.52 0.61
C HIS A 135 19.14 -0.88 -0.18
N ILE A 136 18.52 0.18 0.35
CA ILE A 136 17.36 0.81 -0.30
C ILE A 136 17.70 1.42 -1.66
N THR A 137 18.91 1.95 -1.81
CA THR A 137 19.40 2.49 -3.09
C THR A 137 19.52 1.39 -4.14
N GLU A 138 20.12 0.25 -3.79
CA GLU A 138 20.24 -0.89 -4.70
C GLU A 138 18.87 -1.44 -5.10
N LEU A 139 17.95 -1.57 -4.14
CA LEU A 139 16.57 -1.97 -4.43
C LEU A 139 15.90 -1.02 -5.44
N ARG A 140 16.09 0.29 -5.27
CA ARG A 140 15.52 1.29 -6.18
C ARG A 140 16.11 1.21 -7.59
N ASN A 141 17.41 0.94 -7.72
CA ASN A 141 18.06 0.77 -9.01
C ASN A 141 17.53 -0.49 -9.72
N MET A 142 17.40 -1.62 -9.00
CA MET A 142 16.80 -2.84 -9.53
C MET A 142 15.37 -2.62 -10.04
N ILE A 143 14.56 -1.83 -9.34
CA ILE A 143 13.19 -1.50 -9.77
C ILE A 143 13.19 -0.65 -11.05
N ARG A 144 14.18 0.24 -11.22
CA ARG A 144 14.32 1.10 -12.42
C ARG A 144 14.94 0.38 -13.61
N GLY A 145 15.56 -0.78 -13.40
CA GLY A 145 16.34 -1.48 -14.41
C GLY A 145 17.71 -0.84 -14.66
N GLU A 146 18.26 -0.17 -13.64
CA GLU A 146 19.59 0.47 -13.63
C GLU A 146 20.65 -0.46 -13.01
#